data_AF-A0A2S7IU45-F1
#
_entry.id   AF-A0A2S7IU45-F1
#
_cell.length_a   1.000
_cell.length_b   1.000
_cell.length_c   1.000
_cell.angle_alpha   90.00
_cell.angle_beta   90.00
_cell.angle_gamma   90.00
#
_symmetry.space_group_name_H-M   'P 1'
#
loop_
_entity.id
_entity.type
_entity.pdbx_description
1 polymer ?
#
loop_
_entity_poly.entity_id
_entity_poly.type
_entity_poly.pdbx_seq_one_letter_code
_entity_poly.pdbx_strand_id
1 'polypeptide(L)' 'PDVFPAGDVALQTAVGHAFAHETRPDAAVLRKLAEEWAPWRGVAARLFWAYYAAIKGREAAPLL' A
#
# COMPACT_ATOMS: atom_id res chain seq x y z
N PRO A 1 -12.67 -10.73 -5.35
CA PRO A 1 -13.26 -10.07 -4.17
C PRO A 1 -12.91 -8.58 -4.15
N ASP A 2 -13.91 -7.71 -4.10
CA ASP A 2 -13.74 -6.26 -4.04
C ASP A 2 -13.47 -5.80 -2.59
N VAL A 3 -12.32 -6.19 -2.05
CA VAL A 3 -11.94 -5.95 -0.64
C VAL A 3 -10.53 -5.41 -0.57
N PHE A 4 -10.32 -4.34 0.20
CA PHE A 4 -9.02 -3.78 0.51
C PHE A 4 -8.72 -3.93 2.02
N PRO A 5 -7.66 -4.66 2.42
CA PRO A 5 -7.36 -4.86 3.84
C PRO A 5 -6.62 -3.64 4.42
N ALA A 6 -7.35 -2.55 4.68
CA ALA A 6 -6.77 -1.30 5.16
C ALA A 6 -6.06 -1.38 6.53
N GLY A 7 -6.28 -2.45 7.30
CA GLY A 7 -5.55 -2.71 8.55
C GLY A 7 -4.13 -3.25 8.36
N ASP A 8 -3.75 -3.62 7.13
CA ASP A 8 -2.43 -4.16 6.82
C ASP A 8 -1.36 -3.05 6.82
N VAL A 9 -0.32 -3.22 7.65
CA VAL A 9 0.77 -2.24 7.82
C VAL A 9 1.64 -2.12 6.56
N ALA A 10 1.83 -3.20 5.80
CA ALA A 10 2.57 -3.17 4.55
C ALA A 10 1.81 -2.35 3.50
N LEU A 11 0.48 -2.49 3.41
CA LEU A 11 -0.35 -1.67 2.52
C LEU A 11 -0.37 -0.20 2.95
N GLN A 12 -0.51 0.10 4.24
CA GLN A 12 -0.40 1.48 4.74
C GLN A 12 0.95 2.12 4.36
N THR A 13 2.03 1.36 4.49
CA THR A 13 3.38 1.84 4.13
C THR A 13 3.53 1.99 2.61
N ALA A 14 3.05 1.02 1.84
CA ALA A 14 3.12 1.03 0.38
C ALA A 14 2.36 2.21 -0.22
N VAL A 15 1.14 2.45 0.26
CA VAL A 15 0.30 3.57 -0.19
C VAL A 15 0.89 4.89 0.27
N GLY A 16 1.32 4.99 1.54
CA GLY A 16 2.01 6.18 2.04
C GLY A 16 3.24 6.54 1.19
N HIS A 17 4.07 5.54 0.87
CA HIS A 17 5.25 5.73 0.03
C HIS A 17 4.89 6.05 -1.43
N ALA A 18 3.92 5.34 -2.02
CA ALA A 18 3.52 5.52 -3.42
C ALA A 18 2.94 6.92 -3.71
N PHE A 19 2.20 7.48 -2.75
CA PHE A 19 1.59 8.81 -2.85
C PHE A 19 2.41 9.91 -2.15
N ALA A 20 3.64 9.61 -1.73
CA ALA A 20 4.54 10.55 -1.05
C ALA A 20 3.89 11.26 0.16
N HIS A 21 3.08 10.53 0.94
CA HIS A 21 2.53 11.06 2.17
C HIS A 21 3.64 11.21 3.22
N GLU A 22 3.69 12.38 3.88
CA GLU A 22 4.64 12.65 4.97
C GLU A 22 4.45 11.70 6.15
N THR A 23 3.21 11.27 6.38
CA THR A 23 2.84 10.34 7.44
C THR A 23 2.18 9.10 6.85
N ARG A 24 2.46 7.94 7.45
CA ARG A 24 1.82 6.69 7.04
C ARG A 24 0.30 6.82 7.24
N PRO A 25 -0.53 6.64 6.19
CA PRO A 25 -1.98 6.67 6.35
C PRO A 25 -2.41 5.55 7.30
N ASP A 26 -3.27 5.88 8.26
CA ASP A 26 -3.88 4.90 9.14
C ASP A 26 -4.94 4.06 8.41
N ALA A 27 -5.50 3.07 9.10
CA ALA A 27 -6.50 2.19 8.51
C ALA A 27 -7.81 2.90 8.11
N ALA A 28 -8.14 4.03 8.72
CA ALA A 28 -9.35 4.79 8.39
C ALA A 28 -9.14 5.60 7.12
N VAL A 29 -8.03 6.32 7.02
CA VAL A 29 -7.61 7.08 5.83
C VAL A 29 -7.43 6.13 4.65
N LEU A 30 -6.71 5.02 4.86
CA LEU A 30 -6.46 4.05 3.81
C LEU A 30 -7.75 3.39 3.30
N ARG A 31 -8.74 3.18 4.17
CA ARG A 31 -10.05 2.65 3.76
C ARG A 31 -10.81 3.64 2.89
N LYS A 32 -10.75 4.94 3.20
CA LYS A 32 -11.34 5.99 2.36
C LYS A 32 -10.66 6.07 0.99
N LEU A 33 -9.33 6.05 0.95
CA LEU A 33 -8.57 6.03 -0.31
C LEU A 33 -8.93 4.81 -1.16
N ALA A 34 -9.14 3.65 -0.53
CA ALA A 34 -9.51 2.44 -1.22
C ALA A 34 -10.89 2.48 -1.89
N GLU A 35 -11.77 3.42 -1.54
CA GLU A 35 -13.07 3.58 -2.19
C GLU A 35 -12.92 4.01 -3.66
N GLU A 36 -11.88 4.77 -3.99
CA GLU A 36 -11.59 5.18 -5.38
C GLU A 36 -11.19 4.01 -6.27
N TRP A 37 -10.77 2.89 -5.68
CA TRP A 37 -10.37 1.69 -6.42
C TRP A 37 -11.49 0.66 -6.56
N ALA A 38 -12.70 0.98 -6.08
CA ALA A 38 -13.86 0.14 -6.32
C ALA A 38 -14.21 0.10 -7.83
N PRO A 39 -14.65 -1.05 -8.37
CA PRO A 39 -14.91 -2.34 -7.71
C PRO A 39 -13.69 -3.30 -7.70
N TRP A 40 -12.48 -2.78 -7.91
CA TRP A 40 -11.24 -3.56 -8.07
C TRP A 40 -10.32 -3.49 -6.86
N ARG A 41 -10.87 -3.30 -5.65
CA ARG A 41 -10.07 -3.10 -4.42
C ARG A 41 -9.10 -4.23 -4.11
N GLY A 42 -9.48 -5.48 -4.41
CA GLY A 42 -8.59 -6.63 -4.24
C GLY A 42 -7.40 -6.61 -5.21
N VAL A 43 -7.57 -6.08 -6.42
CA VAL A 43 -6.49 -5.91 -7.39
C VAL A 43 -5.53 -4.82 -6.92
N ALA A 44 -6.06 -3.69 -6.46
CA ALA A 44 -5.25 -2.62 -5.88
C ALA A 44 -4.40 -3.12 -4.70
N ALA A 45 -4.98 -3.89 -3.77
CA ALA A 45 -4.25 -4.49 -2.66
C ALA A 45 -3.08 -5.37 -3.14
N ARG A 46 -3.29 -6.19 -4.17
CA ARG A 46 -2.25 -7.04 -4.76
C ARG A 46 -1.10 -6.22 -5.36
N LEU A 47 -1.43 -5.14 -6.07
CA LEU A 47 -0.44 -4.23 -6.65
C LEU A 47 0.39 -3.55 -5.56
N PHE A 48 -0.24 -3.07 -4.49
CA PHE A 48 0.47 -2.44 -3.38
C PHE A 48 1.34 -3.41 -2.59
N TRP A 49 0.95 -4.68 -2.43
CA TRP A 49 1.84 -5.69 -1.86
C TRP A 49 3.07 -5.96 -2.75
N ALA A 50 2.87 -6.06 -4.07
CA ALA A 50 3.99 -6.22 -5.01
C ALA A 50 4.92 -4.99 -4.96
N TYR A 51 4.35 -3.79 -4.88
CA TYR A 51 5.09 -2.55 -4.72
C TYR A 51 5.87 -2.53 -3.40
N TYR A 52 5.23 -2.89 -2.28
CA TYR A 52 5.88 -3.02 -0.98
C TYR A 52 7.10 -3.94 -1.02
N ALA A 53 6.94 -5.12 -1.64
CA ALA A 53 8.03 -6.08 -1.80
C ALA A 53 9.17 -5.50 -2.65
N ALA A 54 8.85 -4.75 -3.71
CA ALA A 54 9.86 -4.11 -4.57
C ALA A 54 10.64 -3.02 -3.82
N ILE A 55 9.98 -2.17 -3.04
CA ILE A 55 10.67 -1.10 -2.29
C ILE A 55 11.46 -1.68 -1.10
N LYS A 56 10.94 -2.68 -0.40
CA LYS A 56 11.68 -3.35 0.69
C LYS A 56 12.85 -4.18 0.19
N GLY A 57 12.72 -4.83 -0.96
CA GLY A 57 13.83 -5.52 -1.62
C GLY A 57 14.95 -4.57 -2.05
N ARG A 58 14.62 -3.31 -2.40
CA ARG A 58 15.63 -2.28 -2.73
C ARG A 58 16.30 -1.65 -1.51
N GLU A 59 15.64 -1.57 -0.35
CA GLU A 59 16.29 -1.15 0.91
C GLU A 59 17.29 -2.17 1.45
N ALA A 60 17.16 -3.46 1.08
CA ALA A 60 18.03 -4.54 1.56
C ALA A 60 19.29 -4.76 0.70
N ALA A 61 19.43 -4.08 -0.43
CA ALA A 61 20.66 -4.14 -1.22
C ALA A 61 21.72 -3.28 -0.49
N PRO A 62 22.84 -3.87 -0.02
CA PRO A 62 23.95 -3.06 0.47
C PRO A 62 24.39 -2.18 -0.69
N LEU A 63 24.55 -0.88 -0.44
CA LEU A 63 25.28 0.00 -1.35
C LEU A 63 26.70 -0.58 -1.46
N LEU A 64 27.04 -1.11 -2.63
CA LEU A 64 28.41 -1.49 -3.00
C LEU A 64 29.28 -0.25 -3.10
#